data_AF-A0A3N1ZRU1-F1
#
_entry.id   AF-A0A3N1ZRU1-F1
#
_cell.length_a   1.000
_cell.length_b   1.000
_cell.length_c   1.000
_cell.angle_alpha   90.00
_cell.angle_beta   90.00
_cell.angle_gamma   90.00
#
_symmetry.space_group_name_H-M   'P 1'
#
loop_
_entity.id
_entity.type
_entity.pdbx_description
1 polymer ?
#
loop_
_entity_poly.entity_id
_entity_poly.type
_entity_poly.pdbx_seq_one_letter_code
_entity_poly.pdbx_strand_id
1 'polypeptide(L)'
;MRSDLADEVLPLIRSSGDLHRYRAANEHGSQMHEAVDILEEAVGVEDASVVHDVCQRALMSSLRIIMRADDSAGIIGDACQRLIALHPVTATAAKVPVARLVAWMIKFQFDEECDFFTLDPVAYAPVLREAGIARYRAELARRQSDLAGCAQARDGYSHERFVLEHNARRLAVLDRDVEAIIATHARDGSVSAWALKTAEAFVEIADVERAIDWARRAALMPPEHQALRAGRLWRDLLAEHRPGEVLPSSLELFERWPNQSTAAQVHAAAGDRWPGLQQQVVGRLKGRPWEAVAFLLRQLADVDSAWQVAHEHADLVGAGLWGELAEARGLSHPDEAMPVLVRLADDELRETGARHYRVAANLLVRARRFAVAAGQGDDLDAVVREMREVHRRRPRLQQEFDAAGLAR
;
A
#
# COMPACT_ATOMS: atom_id res chain seq x y z
N MET A 1 34.78 -29.59 3.61
CA MET A 1 33.31 -29.54 3.78
C MET A 1 32.78 -28.84 2.53
N ARG A 2 32.13 -29.55 1.61
CA ARG A 2 31.34 -28.87 0.56
C ARG A 2 30.18 -28.22 1.31
N SER A 3 30.01 -26.92 1.14
CA SER A 3 28.94 -26.17 1.78
C SER A 3 27.57 -26.71 1.34
N ASP A 4 26.77 -27.14 2.31
CA ASP A 4 25.37 -27.59 2.13
C ASP A 4 24.46 -26.42 1.70
N LEU A 5 24.83 -25.18 2.05
CA LEU A 5 24.04 -23.97 1.80
C LEU A 5 23.59 -23.77 0.35
N ALA A 6 24.43 -24.10 -0.63
CA ALA A 6 24.05 -23.97 -2.03
C ALA A 6 22.96 -24.98 -2.44
N ASP A 7 23.05 -26.19 -1.89
CA ASP A 7 22.13 -27.29 -2.16
C ASP A 7 20.80 -27.10 -1.41
N GLU A 8 20.80 -26.34 -0.32
CA GLU A 8 19.59 -25.94 0.41
C GLU A 8 18.87 -24.74 -0.24
N VAL A 9 19.62 -23.69 -0.58
CA VAL A 9 19.05 -22.40 -1.04
C VAL A 9 18.65 -22.42 -2.52
N LEU A 10 19.52 -22.90 -3.41
CA LEU A 10 19.31 -22.73 -4.85
C LEU A 10 18.09 -23.49 -5.41
N PRO A 11 17.70 -24.68 -4.90
CA PRO A 11 16.47 -25.34 -5.33
C PRO A 11 15.19 -24.57 -4.97
N LEU A 12 15.20 -23.82 -3.88
CA LEU A 12 14.06 -22.98 -3.45
C LEU A 12 13.94 -21.71 -4.31
N ILE A 13 15.05 -21.23 -4.86
CA ILE A 13 15.08 -20.07 -5.77
C ILE A 13 14.81 -20.45 -7.23
N ARG A 14 15.26 -21.62 -7.68
CA ARG A 14 15.18 -22.02 -9.08
C ARG A 14 13.94 -22.85 -9.32
N SER A 15 13.28 -22.57 -10.43
CA SER A 15 12.12 -23.35 -10.86
C SER A 15 12.20 -23.60 -12.36
N SER A 16 11.58 -24.69 -12.82
CA SER A 16 11.24 -24.91 -14.23
C SER A 16 9.72 -24.92 -14.44
N GLY A 17 8.94 -24.59 -13.41
CA GLY A 17 7.48 -24.66 -13.42
C GLY A 17 6.81 -23.51 -14.17
N ASP A 18 5.50 -23.68 -14.38
CA ASP A 18 4.60 -22.73 -15.03
C ASP A 18 4.21 -21.58 -14.09
N LEU A 19 5.17 -20.69 -13.81
CA LEU A 19 4.99 -19.58 -12.86
C LEU A 19 4.10 -18.44 -13.38
N HIS A 20 3.61 -18.50 -14.62
CA HIS A 20 2.58 -17.58 -15.10
C HIS A 20 1.21 -17.82 -14.44
N ARG A 21 1.05 -18.90 -13.65
CA ARG A 21 -0.16 -19.17 -12.89
C ARG A 21 -0.05 -18.56 -11.50
N TYR A 22 -0.92 -17.60 -11.18
CA TYR A 22 -1.01 -16.93 -9.88
C TYR A 22 -0.69 -17.81 -8.66
N ARG A 23 -1.36 -18.96 -8.50
CA ARG A 23 -1.14 -19.84 -7.34
C ARG A 23 0.26 -20.43 -7.30
N ALA A 24 0.79 -20.87 -8.44
CA ALA A 24 2.13 -21.46 -8.53
C ALA A 24 3.22 -20.39 -8.33
N ALA A 25 2.99 -19.17 -8.81
CA ALA A 25 3.86 -18.03 -8.56
C ALA A 25 3.93 -17.71 -7.05
N ASN A 26 2.79 -17.63 -6.38
CA ASN A 26 2.73 -17.33 -4.95
C ASN A 26 3.39 -18.44 -4.11
N GLU A 27 3.10 -19.71 -4.40
CA GLU A 27 3.72 -20.84 -3.71
C GLU A 27 5.26 -20.83 -3.88
N HIS A 28 5.75 -20.52 -5.08
CA HIS A 28 7.18 -20.39 -5.33
C HIS A 28 7.79 -19.15 -4.66
N GLY A 29 7.08 -18.01 -4.64
CA GLY A 29 7.50 -16.82 -3.91
C GLY A 29 7.70 -17.09 -2.42
N SER A 30 6.83 -17.89 -1.80
CA SER A 30 7.02 -18.34 -0.41
C SER A 30 8.29 -19.18 -0.23
N GLN A 31 8.60 -20.09 -1.16
CA GLN A 31 9.86 -20.87 -1.13
C GLN A 31 11.09 -19.96 -1.30
N MET A 32 11.00 -18.95 -2.17
CA MET A 32 12.10 -18.00 -2.33
C MET A 32 12.38 -17.25 -1.03
N HIS A 33 11.35 -16.86 -0.28
CA HIS A 33 11.52 -16.24 1.03
C HIS A 33 12.21 -17.16 2.05
N GLU A 34 11.83 -18.44 2.11
CA GLU A 34 12.51 -19.44 2.93
C GLU A 34 14.00 -19.54 2.56
N ALA A 35 14.33 -19.51 1.27
CA ALA A 35 15.71 -19.49 0.80
C ALA A 35 16.48 -18.24 1.25
N VAL A 36 15.81 -17.08 1.31
CA VAL A 36 16.43 -15.85 1.85
C VAL A 36 16.62 -15.95 3.35
N ASP A 37 15.66 -16.50 4.10
CA ASP A 37 15.76 -16.71 5.55
C ASP A 37 17.00 -17.57 5.88
N ILE A 38 17.19 -18.68 5.16
CA ILE A 38 18.38 -19.55 5.29
C ILE A 38 19.68 -18.78 5.00
N LEU A 39 19.71 -17.96 3.94
CA LEU A 39 20.88 -17.14 3.62
C LEU A 39 21.18 -16.09 4.69
N GLU A 40 20.16 -15.46 5.27
CA GLU A 40 20.28 -14.49 6.35
C GLU A 40 20.84 -15.14 7.63
N GLU A 41 20.36 -16.33 7.98
CA GLU A 41 20.86 -17.13 9.12
C GLU A 41 22.31 -17.57 8.93
N ALA A 42 22.73 -17.86 7.69
CA ALA A 42 24.11 -18.24 7.39
C ALA A 42 25.13 -17.09 7.54
N VAL A 43 24.69 -15.82 7.51
CA VAL A 43 25.57 -14.67 7.65
C VAL A 43 26.22 -14.66 9.05
N GLY A 44 27.56 -14.74 9.08
CA GLY A 44 28.33 -14.73 10.33
C GLY A 44 28.46 -16.10 11.00
N VAL A 45 27.78 -17.12 10.48
CA VAL A 45 27.88 -18.52 10.92
C VAL A 45 28.73 -19.33 9.95
N GLU A 46 28.43 -19.22 8.66
CA GLU A 46 29.15 -19.92 7.60
C GLU A 46 30.33 -19.12 7.01
N ASP A 47 31.10 -19.76 6.13
CA ASP A 47 32.17 -19.09 5.39
C ASP A 47 31.60 -17.96 4.54
N ALA A 48 32.06 -16.72 4.79
CA ALA A 48 31.48 -15.54 4.15
C ALA A 48 31.60 -15.57 2.61
N SER A 49 32.66 -16.17 2.06
CA SER A 49 32.84 -16.26 0.60
C SER A 49 31.82 -17.21 -0.02
N VAL A 50 31.52 -18.30 0.67
CA VAL A 50 30.45 -19.23 0.30
C VAL A 50 29.09 -18.55 0.35
N VAL A 51 28.74 -17.91 1.46
CA VAL A 51 27.44 -17.23 1.62
C VAL A 51 27.24 -16.18 0.54
N HIS A 52 28.25 -15.36 0.26
CA HIS A 52 28.20 -14.36 -0.79
C HIS A 52 28.00 -14.97 -2.19
N ASP A 53 28.72 -16.04 -2.52
CA ASP A 53 28.58 -16.75 -3.79
C ASP A 53 27.18 -17.38 -3.96
N VAL A 54 26.60 -17.95 -2.91
CA VAL A 54 25.21 -18.45 -2.94
C VAL A 54 24.22 -17.30 -3.08
N CYS A 55 24.37 -16.22 -2.31
CA CYS A 55 23.51 -15.02 -2.38
C CYS A 55 23.53 -14.41 -3.79
N GLN A 56 24.71 -14.25 -4.40
CA GLN A 56 24.81 -13.70 -5.76
C GLN A 56 24.15 -14.62 -6.79
N ARG A 57 24.33 -15.95 -6.69
CA ARG A 57 23.68 -16.91 -7.60
C ARG A 57 22.17 -16.98 -7.41
N ALA A 58 21.69 -16.86 -6.16
CA ALA A 58 20.27 -16.77 -5.83
C ALA A 58 19.67 -15.52 -6.47
N LEU A 59 20.27 -14.34 -6.25
CA LEU A 59 19.84 -13.08 -6.84
C LEU A 59 19.79 -13.15 -8.38
N MET A 60 20.86 -13.62 -9.02
CA MET A 60 20.85 -13.74 -10.49
C MET A 60 19.82 -14.76 -11.00
N SER A 61 19.45 -15.75 -10.19
CA SER A 61 18.41 -16.72 -10.57
C SER A 61 17.01 -16.16 -10.36
N SER A 62 16.77 -15.43 -9.28
CA SER A 62 15.48 -14.82 -8.97
C SER A 62 15.05 -13.79 -10.02
N LEU A 63 16.01 -13.01 -10.55
CA LEU A 63 15.74 -12.08 -11.66
C LEU A 63 15.24 -12.79 -12.93
N ARG A 64 15.69 -14.01 -13.21
CA ARG A 64 15.15 -14.81 -14.33
C ARG A 64 13.78 -15.38 -14.03
N ILE A 65 13.48 -15.64 -12.76
CA ILE A 65 12.19 -16.18 -12.32
C ILE A 65 11.10 -15.13 -12.45
N ILE A 66 11.31 -13.93 -11.90
CA ILE A 66 10.29 -12.88 -11.87
C ILE A 66 9.85 -12.43 -13.27
N MET A 67 10.77 -12.42 -14.25
CA MET A 67 10.47 -12.02 -15.63
C MET A 67 9.43 -12.91 -16.34
N ARG A 68 9.15 -14.11 -15.81
CA ARG A 68 8.16 -15.05 -16.38
C ARG A 68 7.08 -15.48 -15.39
N ALA A 69 7.03 -14.87 -14.21
CA ALA A 69 6.07 -15.20 -13.17
C ALA A 69 4.89 -14.22 -13.17
N ASP A 70 3.70 -14.72 -12.82
CA ASP A 70 2.56 -13.88 -12.44
C ASP A 70 2.74 -13.44 -10.98
N ASP A 71 3.60 -12.43 -10.80
CA ASP A 71 3.88 -11.84 -9.49
C ASP A 71 2.93 -10.68 -9.15
N SER A 72 1.66 -10.78 -9.55
CA SER A 72 0.66 -9.76 -9.23
C SER A 72 0.43 -9.58 -7.73
N ALA A 73 0.81 -10.57 -6.91
CA ALA A 73 0.83 -10.47 -5.46
C ALA A 73 2.10 -9.79 -4.90
N GLY A 74 3.16 -9.62 -5.70
CA GLY A 74 4.43 -8.98 -5.32
C GLY A 74 5.40 -9.83 -4.50
N ILE A 75 5.07 -11.10 -4.23
CA ILE A 75 5.81 -11.97 -3.31
C ILE A 75 7.21 -12.29 -3.86
N ILE A 76 7.32 -12.61 -5.15
CA ILE A 76 8.61 -12.90 -5.79
C ILE A 76 9.45 -11.61 -5.85
N GLY A 77 8.82 -10.49 -6.17
CA GLY A 77 9.43 -9.17 -6.15
C GLY A 77 10.02 -8.81 -4.79
N ASP A 78 9.29 -9.07 -3.72
CA ASP A 78 9.76 -8.83 -2.35
C ASP A 78 10.95 -9.72 -2.00
N ALA A 79 10.95 -11.01 -2.39
CA ALA A 79 12.10 -11.89 -2.21
C ALA A 79 13.34 -11.41 -2.99
N CYS A 80 13.18 -10.92 -4.23
CA CYS A 80 14.25 -10.28 -4.99
C CYS A 80 14.81 -9.05 -4.27
N GLN A 81 13.95 -8.19 -3.70
CA GLN A 81 14.39 -7.01 -2.94
C GLN A 81 15.17 -7.40 -1.68
N ARG A 82 14.75 -8.45 -0.97
CA ARG A 82 15.52 -8.98 0.18
C ARG A 82 16.91 -9.48 -0.24
N LEU A 83 17.02 -10.22 -1.34
CA LEU A 83 18.32 -10.65 -1.88
C LEU A 83 19.21 -9.48 -2.30
N ILE A 84 18.64 -8.43 -2.89
CA ILE A 84 19.37 -7.19 -3.25
C ILE A 84 19.90 -6.50 -1.99
N ALA A 85 19.11 -6.43 -0.92
CA ALA A 85 19.51 -5.85 0.36
C ALA A 85 20.58 -6.69 1.08
N LEU A 86 20.51 -8.01 0.96
CA LEU A 86 21.47 -8.95 1.55
C LEU A 86 22.83 -8.97 0.82
N HIS A 87 22.84 -8.72 -0.49
CA HIS A 87 24.04 -8.78 -1.31
C HIS A 87 25.21 -7.87 -0.83
N PRO A 88 25.03 -6.57 -0.53
CA PRO A 88 26.11 -5.75 0.00
C PRO A 88 26.61 -6.20 1.39
N VAL A 89 25.72 -6.77 2.22
CA VAL A 89 26.09 -7.33 3.54
C VAL A 89 27.03 -8.52 3.37
N THR A 90 26.65 -9.48 2.53
CA THR A 90 27.49 -10.67 2.25
C THR A 90 28.78 -10.29 1.52
N ALA A 91 28.73 -9.32 0.60
CA ALA A 91 29.91 -8.82 -0.10
C ALA A 91 30.93 -8.17 0.86
N THR A 92 30.43 -7.45 1.87
CA THR A 92 31.26 -6.86 2.94
C THR A 92 31.94 -7.96 3.75
N ALA A 93 31.18 -8.96 4.20
CA ALA A 93 31.70 -10.07 5.00
C ALA A 93 32.75 -10.89 4.24
N ALA A 94 32.49 -11.18 2.96
CA ALA A 94 33.39 -11.91 2.07
C ALA A 94 34.61 -11.09 1.62
N LYS A 95 34.67 -9.79 1.92
CA LYS A 95 35.72 -8.87 1.47
C LYS A 95 35.90 -8.91 -0.05
N VAL A 96 34.79 -8.87 -0.78
CA VAL A 96 34.80 -8.94 -2.24
C VAL A 96 35.71 -7.83 -2.81
N PRO A 97 36.59 -8.14 -3.78
CA PRO A 97 37.43 -7.11 -4.40
C PRO A 97 36.58 -5.97 -4.99
N VAL A 98 36.83 -4.73 -4.55
CA VAL A 98 36.06 -3.54 -4.94
C VAL A 98 35.90 -3.41 -6.45
N ALA A 99 36.96 -3.65 -7.22
CA ALA A 99 36.91 -3.56 -8.69
C ALA A 99 35.92 -4.57 -9.31
N ARG A 100 35.85 -5.79 -8.74
CA ARG A 100 34.91 -6.82 -9.17
C ARG A 100 33.47 -6.43 -8.81
N LEU A 101 33.28 -5.88 -7.61
CA LEU A 101 31.96 -5.46 -7.14
C LEU A 101 31.40 -4.30 -7.97
N VAL A 102 32.21 -3.27 -8.25
CA VAL A 102 31.82 -2.14 -9.11
C VAL A 102 31.46 -2.63 -10.52
N ALA A 103 32.27 -3.52 -11.11
CA ALA A 103 31.98 -4.09 -12.42
C ALA A 103 30.65 -4.86 -12.43
N TRP A 104 30.39 -5.65 -11.38
CA TRP A 104 29.11 -6.34 -11.22
C TRP A 104 27.93 -5.38 -11.07
N MET A 105 28.05 -4.33 -10.24
CA MET A 105 26.98 -3.34 -10.04
C MET A 105 26.61 -2.62 -11.34
N ILE A 106 27.62 -2.24 -12.14
CA ILE A 106 27.38 -1.61 -13.45
C ILE A 106 26.69 -2.60 -14.39
N LYS A 107 27.15 -3.85 -14.46
CA LYS A 107 26.49 -4.86 -15.28
C LYS A 107 25.04 -5.09 -14.84
N PHE A 108 24.82 -5.26 -13.54
CA PHE A 108 23.50 -5.49 -12.95
C PHE A 108 22.50 -4.42 -13.36
N GLN A 109 22.87 -3.15 -13.23
CA GLN A 109 21.90 -2.09 -13.45
C GLN A 109 21.66 -1.75 -14.93
N PHE A 110 22.65 -1.93 -15.79
CA PHE A 110 22.57 -1.43 -17.16
C PHE A 110 22.49 -2.52 -18.23
N ASP A 111 23.00 -3.72 -17.95
CA ASP A 111 23.18 -4.77 -18.96
C ASP A 111 22.31 -6.00 -18.68
N GLU A 112 21.70 -6.12 -17.49
CA GLU A 112 20.74 -7.20 -17.19
C GLU A 112 19.37 -6.93 -17.81
N GLU A 113 18.71 -8.00 -18.25
CA GLU A 113 17.40 -7.92 -18.93
C GLU A 113 16.26 -7.52 -18.00
N CYS A 114 16.39 -7.79 -16.70
CA CYS A 114 15.39 -7.43 -15.71
C CYS A 114 15.60 -5.99 -15.23
N ASP A 115 14.74 -5.07 -15.69
CA ASP A 115 14.81 -3.64 -15.41
C ASP A 115 13.93 -3.20 -14.22
N PHE A 116 13.31 -4.14 -13.51
CA PHE A 116 12.40 -3.87 -12.39
C PHE A 116 13.11 -3.41 -11.11
N PHE A 117 14.41 -3.67 -11.01
CA PHE A 117 15.19 -3.45 -9.79
C PHE A 117 16.39 -2.54 -10.03
N THR A 118 16.75 -1.77 -9.00
CA THR A 118 17.96 -0.96 -8.98
C THR A 118 18.80 -1.28 -7.76
N LEU A 119 20.10 -1.00 -7.82
CA LEU A 119 20.99 -1.11 -6.68
C LEU A 119 21.05 0.23 -5.95
N ASP A 120 21.23 0.18 -4.64
CA ASP A 120 21.42 1.38 -3.83
C ASP A 120 22.90 1.57 -3.49
N PRO A 121 23.62 2.54 -4.09
CA PRO A 121 25.02 2.78 -3.76
C PRO A 121 25.25 3.14 -2.28
N VAL A 122 24.24 3.61 -1.53
CA VAL A 122 24.36 3.83 -0.08
C VAL A 122 24.61 2.51 0.64
N ALA A 123 23.86 1.46 0.30
CA ALA A 123 24.02 0.13 0.90
C ALA A 123 25.39 -0.51 0.60
N TYR A 124 26.00 -0.16 -0.55
CA TYR A 124 27.31 -0.65 -0.94
C TYR A 124 28.47 0.21 -0.44
N ALA A 125 28.22 1.40 0.12
CA ALA A 125 29.27 2.30 0.59
C ALA A 125 30.24 1.68 1.61
N PRO A 126 29.80 0.84 2.58
CA PRO A 126 30.71 0.19 3.53
C PRO A 126 31.78 -0.71 2.88
N VAL A 127 31.41 -1.46 1.84
CA VAL A 127 32.34 -2.36 1.12
C VAL A 127 33.14 -1.62 0.05
N LEU A 128 32.52 -0.69 -0.67
CA LEU A 128 33.18 0.06 -1.73
C LEU A 128 34.20 1.06 -1.17
N ARG A 129 33.89 1.67 -0.03
CA ARG A 129 34.62 2.82 0.54
C ARG A 129 34.74 3.95 -0.48
N GLU A 130 35.47 5.00 -0.12
CA GLU A 130 35.63 6.19 -0.97
C GLU A 130 36.18 5.86 -2.37
N ALA A 131 37.22 5.02 -2.45
CA ALA A 131 37.83 4.65 -3.73
C ALA A 131 36.88 3.84 -4.65
N GLY A 132 36.06 2.95 -4.09
CA GLY A 132 35.07 2.19 -4.86
C GLY A 132 33.92 3.06 -5.33
N ILE A 133 33.44 3.97 -4.47
CA ILE A 133 32.41 4.96 -4.84
C ILE A 133 32.93 5.89 -5.94
N ALA A 134 34.17 6.37 -5.85
CA ALA A 134 34.78 7.18 -6.90
C ALA A 134 34.86 6.44 -8.24
N ARG A 135 35.25 5.16 -8.21
CA ARG A 135 35.25 4.31 -9.42
C ARG A 135 33.85 4.12 -10.00
N TYR A 136 32.86 3.89 -9.15
CA TYR A 136 31.48 3.72 -9.58
C TYR A 136 30.92 5.01 -10.21
N ARG A 137 31.19 6.18 -9.61
CA ARG A 137 30.87 7.50 -10.20
C ARG A 137 31.51 7.70 -11.57
N ALA A 138 32.76 7.30 -11.75
CA ALA A 138 33.44 7.41 -13.04
C ALA A 138 32.75 6.59 -14.14
N GLU A 139 32.30 5.36 -13.83
CA GLU A 139 31.54 4.55 -14.79
C GLU A 139 30.16 5.13 -15.11
N LEU A 140 29.45 5.67 -14.11
CA LEU A 140 28.18 6.37 -14.31
C LEU A 140 28.35 7.61 -15.20
N ALA A 141 29.40 8.42 -14.95
CA ALA A 141 29.70 9.62 -15.73
C ALA A 141 30.07 9.29 -17.19
N ARG A 142 30.76 8.17 -17.42
CA ARG A 142 31.05 7.66 -18.75
C ARG A 142 29.76 7.31 -19.49
N ARG A 143 28.86 6.51 -18.87
CA ARG A 143 27.56 6.16 -19.45
C ARG A 143 26.67 7.37 -19.71
N GLN A 144 26.67 8.34 -18.80
CA GLN A 144 25.93 9.60 -19.00
C GLN A 144 26.45 10.38 -20.21
N SER A 145 27.77 10.39 -20.42
CA SER A 145 28.41 11.05 -21.57
C SER A 145 28.12 10.31 -22.88
N ASP A 146 28.17 8.98 -22.87
CA ASP A 146 27.82 8.12 -24.01
C ASP A 146 26.36 8.35 -24.43
N LEU A 147 25.43 8.39 -23.47
CA LEU A 147 24.01 8.67 -23.72
C LEU A 147 23.76 10.09 -24.27
N ALA A 148 24.47 11.10 -23.76
CA ALA A 148 24.36 12.48 -24.25
C ALA A 148 24.87 12.66 -25.69
N GLY A 149 25.83 11.82 -26.12
CA GLY A 149 26.34 11.79 -27.48
C GLY A 149 25.39 11.16 -28.51
N CYS A 150 24.33 10.47 -28.08
CA CYS A 150 23.37 9.82 -28.96
C CYS A 150 22.22 10.77 -29.37
N ALA A 151 22.11 11.08 -30.67
CA ALA A 151 21.07 11.98 -31.20
C ALA A 151 19.62 11.49 -31.00
N GLN A 152 19.42 10.19 -30.76
CA GLN A 152 18.13 9.56 -30.46
C GLN A 152 17.68 9.69 -29.00
N ALA A 153 18.49 10.28 -28.12
CA ALA A 153 18.18 10.42 -26.70
C ALA A 153 17.05 11.44 -26.39
N ARG A 154 16.34 11.97 -27.38
CA ARG A 154 15.37 13.07 -27.16
C ARG A 154 13.92 12.64 -26.96
N ASP A 155 13.53 11.42 -27.35
CA ASP A 155 12.14 10.99 -27.28
C ASP A 155 11.97 9.68 -26.49
N GLY A 156 11.20 9.73 -25.40
CA GLY A 156 10.73 8.54 -24.66
C GLY A 156 11.49 8.18 -23.38
N TYR A 157 10.98 7.14 -22.71
CA TYR A 157 11.61 6.50 -21.54
C TYR A 157 12.86 5.72 -21.99
N SER A 158 13.95 5.85 -21.22
CA SER A 158 15.19 5.09 -21.40
C SER A 158 15.55 4.49 -20.05
N HIS A 159 15.70 3.16 -20.00
CA HIS A 159 16.18 2.45 -18.80
C HIS A 159 17.50 3.03 -18.30
N GLU A 160 18.44 3.27 -19.22
CA GLU A 160 19.73 3.88 -18.89
C GLU A 160 19.58 5.26 -18.23
N ARG A 161 18.68 6.12 -18.73
CA ARG A 161 18.37 7.41 -18.08
C ARG A 161 17.78 7.22 -16.70
N PHE A 162 16.83 6.31 -16.55
CA PHE A 162 16.19 6.02 -15.27
C PHE A 162 17.21 5.55 -14.23
N VAL A 163 18.12 4.65 -14.60
CA VAL A 163 19.20 4.15 -13.74
C VAL A 163 20.17 5.26 -13.35
N LEU A 164 20.54 6.13 -14.30
CA LEU A 164 21.40 7.29 -14.02
C LEU A 164 20.73 8.27 -13.03
N GLU A 165 19.45 8.58 -13.24
CA GLU A 165 18.68 9.43 -12.32
C GLU A 165 18.52 8.81 -10.93
N HIS A 166 18.30 7.49 -10.87
CA HIS A 166 18.26 6.74 -9.61
C HIS A 166 19.59 6.84 -8.86
N ASN A 167 20.72 6.60 -9.54
CA ASN A 167 22.02 6.67 -8.91
C ASN A 167 22.38 8.10 -8.50
N ALA A 168 22.02 9.12 -9.28
CA ALA A 168 22.21 10.52 -8.88
C ALA A 168 21.48 10.84 -7.56
N ARG A 169 20.22 10.39 -7.41
CA ARG A 169 19.46 10.54 -6.15
C ARG A 169 20.16 9.87 -4.98
N ARG A 170 20.52 8.59 -5.12
CA ARG A 170 21.13 7.82 -4.03
C ARG A 170 22.52 8.30 -3.65
N LEU A 171 23.32 8.75 -4.63
CA LEU A 171 24.63 9.35 -4.37
C LEU A 171 24.52 10.70 -3.65
N ALA A 172 23.50 11.52 -3.94
CA ALA A 172 23.24 12.75 -3.17
C ALA A 172 22.91 12.45 -1.70
N VAL A 173 22.15 11.38 -1.44
CA VAL A 173 21.87 10.88 -0.08
C VAL A 173 23.15 10.38 0.59
N LEU A 174 23.97 9.59 -0.11
CA LEU A 174 25.26 9.13 0.40
C LEU A 174 26.17 10.27 0.83
N ASP A 175 26.23 11.33 0.01
CA ASP A 175 27.04 12.52 0.27
C ASP A 175 26.44 13.42 1.36
N ARG A 176 25.19 13.16 1.76
CA ARG A 176 24.37 14.02 2.63
C ARG A 176 24.31 15.46 2.10
N ASP A 177 24.31 15.60 0.77
CA ASP A 177 24.28 16.89 0.08
C ASP A 177 22.83 17.36 -0.08
N VAL A 178 22.44 18.33 0.76
CA VAL A 178 21.10 18.91 0.81
C VAL A 178 20.67 19.47 -0.56
N GLU A 179 21.56 20.20 -1.24
CA GLU A 179 21.23 20.86 -2.50
C GLU A 179 21.09 19.82 -3.62
N ALA A 180 21.98 18.83 -3.65
CA ALA A 180 21.88 17.73 -4.61
C ALA A 180 20.64 16.87 -4.36
N ILE A 181 20.23 16.63 -3.10
CA ILE A 181 19.00 15.92 -2.76
C ILE A 181 17.80 16.68 -3.34
N ILE A 182 17.71 18.00 -3.09
CA ILE A 182 16.60 18.82 -3.62
C ILE A 182 16.59 18.77 -5.15
N ALA A 183 17.74 18.98 -5.80
CA ALA A 183 17.83 19.00 -7.26
C ALA A 183 17.43 17.65 -7.90
N THR A 184 17.78 16.52 -7.28
CA THR A 184 17.55 15.19 -7.85
C THR A 184 16.19 14.57 -7.49
N HIS A 185 15.62 14.92 -6.33
CA HIS A 185 14.37 14.34 -5.84
C HIS A 185 13.16 15.21 -6.12
N ALA A 186 13.27 16.52 -5.91
CA ALA A 186 12.13 17.43 -6.05
C ALA A 186 11.76 17.68 -7.51
N ARG A 187 12.71 17.52 -8.45
CA ARG A 187 12.55 17.86 -9.88
C ARG A 187 12.02 19.30 -10.04
N ASP A 188 10.82 19.49 -10.58
CA ASP A 188 10.18 20.82 -10.70
C ASP A 188 9.32 21.20 -9.48
N GLY A 189 9.23 20.33 -8.48
CA GLY A 189 8.49 20.56 -7.24
C GLY A 189 6.96 20.55 -7.36
N SER A 190 6.40 20.19 -8.52
CA SER A 190 4.95 20.29 -8.79
C SER A 190 4.13 19.07 -8.34
N VAL A 191 4.79 17.95 -7.99
CA VAL A 191 4.12 16.68 -7.67
C VAL A 191 4.37 16.27 -6.22
N SER A 192 3.29 15.92 -5.50
CA SER A 192 3.33 15.46 -4.10
C SER A 192 4.29 14.28 -3.91
N ALA A 193 4.29 13.31 -4.83
CA ALA A 193 5.20 12.16 -4.78
C ALA A 193 6.69 12.54 -4.84
N TRP A 194 7.06 13.62 -5.53
CA TRP A 194 8.46 14.08 -5.57
C TRP A 194 8.84 14.76 -4.26
N ALA A 195 7.97 15.61 -3.73
CA ALA A 195 8.17 16.21 -2.40
C ALA A 195 8.26 15.14 -1.29
N LEU A 196 7.46 14.07 -1.37
CA LEU A 196 7.54 12.94 -0.45
C LEU A 196 8.89 12.22 -0.55
N LYS A 197 9.37 11.91 -1.76
CA LYS A 197 10.69 11.30 -1.95
C LYS A 197 11.82 12.18 -1.42
N THR A 198 11.70 13.50 -1.55
CA THR A 198 12.64 14.45 -0.95
C THR A 198 12.60 14.39 0.58
N ALA A 199 11.40 14.29 1.18
CA ALA A 199 11.26 14.11 2.62
C ALA A 199 11.90 12.80 3.12
N GLU A 200 11.63 11.68 2.43
CA GLU A 200 12.21 10.36 2.72
C GLU A 200 13.76 10.41 2.65
N ALA A 201 14.33 11.12 1.68
CA ALA A 201 15.78 11.33 1.60
C ALA A 201 16.34 12.14 2.78
N PHE A 202 15.61 13.15 3.27
CA PHE A 202 16.00 13.90 4.47
C PHE A 202 15.91 13.08 5.75
N VAL A 203 14.92 12.18 5.86
CA VAL A 203 14.85 11.19 6.95
C VAL A 203 16.10 10.32 6.97
N GLU A 204 16.52 9.82 5.81
CA GLU A 204 17.67 8.91 5.72
C GLU A 204 18.99 9.57 6.16
N ILE A 205 19.19 10.85 5.85
CA ILE A 205 20.38 11.59 6.30
C ILE A 205 20.23 12.18 7.71
N ALA A 206 19.14 11.85 8.42
CA ALA A 206 18.76 12.36 9.74
C ALA A 206 18.61 13.90 9.83
N ASP A 207 18.24 14.57 8.73
CA ASP A 207 17.86 15.98 8.74
C ASP A 207 16.34 16.11 9.00
N VAL A 208 15.99 15.91 10.27
CA VAL A 208 14.59 15.87 10.76
C VAL A 208 13.83 17.15 10.40
N GLU A 209 14.47 18.31 10.52
CA GLU A 209 13.85 19.60 10.28
C GLU A 209 13.37 19.71 8.83
N ARG A 210 14.25 19.39 7.86
CA ARG A 210 13.88 19.39 6.44
C ARG A 210 12.92 18.26 6.10
N ALA A 211 13.06 17.10 6.73
CA ALA A 211 12.12 15.99 6.53
C ALA A 211 10.68 16.39 6.89
N ILE A 212 10.48 17.05 8.05
CA ILE A 212 9.18 17.58 8.48
C ILE A 212 8.64 18.60 7.46
N ASP A 213 9.48 19.55 7.04
CA ASP A 213 9.06 20.64 6.14
C ASP A 213 8.65 20.12 4.75
N TRP A 214 9.41 19.18 4.20
CA TRP A 214 9.10 18.54 2.92
C TRP A 214 7.91 17.58 3.01
N ALA A 215 7.77 16.84 4.11
CA ALA A 215 6.61 15.97 4.33
C ALA A 215 5.32 16.80 4.43
N ARG A 216 5.34 17.93 5.13
CA ARG A 216 4.23 18.90 5.17
C ARG A 216 3.87 19.41 3.78
N ARG A 217 4.86 19.89 3.02
CA ARG A 217 4.63 20.35 1.63
C ARG A 217 3.95 19.27 0.79
N ALA A 218 4.48 18.06 0.81
CA ALA A 218 3.92 16.92 0.09
C ALA A 218 2.48 16.59 0.53
N ALA A 219 2.19 16.68 1.84
CA ALA A 219 0.89 16.37 2.42
C ALA A 219 -0.22 17.37 2.07
N LEU A 220 0.14 18.58 1.66
CA LEU A 220 -0.82 19.64 1.32
C LEU A 220 -1.01 19.82 -0.20
N MET A 221 -0.19 19.15 -1.00
CA MET A 221 -0.25 19.17 -2.46
C MET A 221 -1.27 18.17 -3.03
N PRO A 222 -1.99 18.50 -4.11
CA PRO A 222 -2.85 17.55 -4.81
C PRO A 222 -2.02 16.47 -5.56
N PRO A 223 -2.65 15.34 -5.94
CA PRO A 223 -4.00 14.90 -5.57
C PRO A 223 -4.06 14.27 -4.17
N GLU A 224 -5.25 14.29 -3.54
CA GLU A 224 -5.51 13.83 -2.17
C GLU A 224 -4.89 12.45 -1.85
N HIS A 225 -5.08 11.45 -2.72
CA HIS A 225 -4.58 10.10 -2.46
C HIS A 225 -3.04 10.02 -2.33
N GLN A 226 -2.28 10.87 -3.02
CA GLN A 226 -0.82 10.96 -2.86
C GLN A 226 -0.46 11.72 -1.59
N ALA A 227 -1.18 12.81 -1.33
CA ALA A 227 -0.99 13.67 -0.18
C ALA A 227 -1.17 12.92 1.15
N LEU A 228 -2.11 11.98 1.22
CA LEU A 228 -2.37 11.19 2.44
C LEU A 228 -1.19 10.28 2.84
N ARG A 229 -0.38 9.81 1.88
CA ARG A 229 0.85 9.06 2.22
C ARG A 229 1.88 9.98 2.86
N ALA A 230 2.06 11.18 2.31
CA ALA A 230 2.95 12.18 2.90
C ALA A 230 2.45 12.68 4.26
N GLY A 231 1.13 12.80 4.45
CA GLY A 231 0.52 13.15 5.73
C GLY A 231 0.85 12.15 6.84
N ARG A 232 0.97 10.84 6.52
CA ARG A 232 1.44 9.83 7.48
C ARG A 232 2.88 10.08 7.91
N LEU A 233 3.80 10.23 6.95
CA LEU A 233 5.21 10.53 7.24
C LEU A 233 5.34 11.80 8.10
N TRP A 234 4.63 12.87 7.71
CA TRP A 234 4.66 14.14 8.43
C TRP A 234 4.22 13.96 9.90
N ARG A 235 3.09 13.29 10.12
CA ARG A 235 2.58 12.99 11.47
C ARG A 235 3.55 12.14 12.27
N ASP A 236 4.12 11.10 11.67
CA ASP A 236 5.01 10.17 12.36
C ASP A 236 6.29 10.91 12.81
N LEU A 237 6.87 11.78 11.96
CA LEU A 237 7.98 12.66 12.32
C LEU A 237 7.63 13.65 13.44
N LEU A 238 6.43 14.25 13.40
CA LEU A 238 5.98 15.14 14.46
C LEU A 238 5.74 14.40 15.77
N ALA A 239 5.18 13.19 15.74
CA ALA A 239 4.96 12.41 16.95
C ALA A 239 6.27 12.08 17.67
N GLU A 240 7.32 11.78 16.90
CA GLU A 240 8.65 11.46 17.44
C GLU A 240 9.40 12.71 17.93
N HIS A 241 9.43 13.78 17.13
CA HIS A 241 10.34 14.90 17.37
C HIS A 241 9.65 16.16 17.89
N ARG A 242 8.35 16.33 17.66
CA ARG A 242 7.57 17.54 17.98
C ARG A 242 6.11 17.23 18.37
N PRO A 243 5.86 16.43 19.43
CA PRO A 243 4.52 15.94 19.76
C PRO A 243 3.49 17.06 19.98
N GLY A 244 3.93 18.26 20.40
CA GLY A 244 3.08 19.43 20.56
C GLY A 244 2.47 19.97 19.25
N GLU A 245 3.07 19.67 18.10
CA GLU A 245 2.61 20.10 16.77
C GLU A 245 1.63 19.10 16.12
N VAL A 246 1.47 17.90 16.67
CA VAL A 246 0.66 16.83 16.06
C VAL A 246 -0.82 17.23 15.88
N LEU A 247 -1.45 17.85 16.91
CA LEU A 247 -2.83 18.30 16.77
C LEU A 247 -2.98 19.46 15.76
N PRO A 248 -2.21 20.56 15.85
CA PRO A 248 -2.25 21.62 14.85
C PRO A 248 -2.08 21.11 13.41
N SER A 249 -1.12 20.21 13.18
CA SER A 249 -0.88 19.63 11.85
C SER A 249 -1.98 18.68 11.39
N SER A 250 -2.58 17.91 12.30
CA SER A 250 -3.75 17.07 11.98
C SER A 250 -4.95 17.93 11.56
N LEU A 251 -5.17 19.06 12.24
CA LEU A 251 -6.20 20.03 11.87
C LEU A 251 -5.93 20.66 10.51
N GLU A 252 -4.68 21.05 10.24
CA GLU A 252 -4.28 21.61 8.94
C GLU A 252 -4.51 20.61 7.79
N LEU A 253 -4.13 19.35 7.99
CA LEU A 253 -4.35 18.28 7.01
C LEU A 253 -5.85 18.01 6.78
N PHE A 254 -6.64 18.00 7.86
CA PHE A 254 -8.10 17.84 7.79
C PHE A 254 -8.78 18.99 7.06
N GLU A 255 -8.39 20.23 7.31
CA GLU A 255 -8.96 21.38 6.60
C GLU A 255 -8.68 21.32 5.10
N ARG A 256 -7.49 20.83 4.73
CA ARG A 256 -7.10 20.63 3.34
C ARG A 256 -7.84 19.47 2.69
N TRP A 257 -7.97 18.35 3.39
CA TRP A 257 -8.56 17.10 2.92
C TRP A 257 -9.61 16.60 3.93
N PRO A 258 -10.84 17.14 3.92
CA PRO A 258 -11.86 16.75 4.88
C PRO A 258 -12.41 15.36 4.50
N ASN A 259 -11.90 14.33 5.17
CA ASN A 259 -12.34 12.94 5.01
C ASN A 259 -12.26 12.20 6.36
N GLN A 260 -12.81 11.00 6.42
CA GLN A 260 -12.88 10.20 7.63
C GLN A 260 -11.50 9.90 8.21
N SER A 261 -10.50 9.63 7.36
CA SER A 261 -9.14 9.31 7.80
C SER A 261 -8.43 10.50 8.45
N THR A 262 -8.53 11.71 7.87
CA THR A 262 -7.93 12.92 8.45
C THR A 262 -8.69 13.38 9.69
N ALA A 263 -10.01 13.21 9.74
CA ALA A 263 -10.79 13.45 10.95
C ALA A 263 -10.42 12.48 12.09
N ALA A 264 -10.17 11.21 11.78
CA ALA A 264 -9.69 10.23 12.77
C ALA A 264 -8.32 10.61 13.34
N GLN A 265 -7.44 11.21 12.52
CA GLN A 265 -6.16 11.75 13.01
C GLN A 265 -6.37 12.93 13.97
N VAL A 266 -7.28 13.85 13.66
CA VAL A 266 -7.65 14.94 14.58
C VAL A 266 -8.19 14.37 15.89
N HIS A 267 -9.11 13.41 15.83
CA HIS A 267 -9.68 12.76 17.02
C HIS A 267 -8.59 12.14 17.90
N ALA A 268 -7.68 11.36 17.31
CA ALA A 268 -6.57 10.73 18.03
C ALA A 268 -5.61 11.76 18.66
N ALA A 269 -5.28 12.82 17.93
CA ALA A 269 -4.37 13.87 18.40
C ALA A 269 -4.99 14.83 19.44
N ALA A 270 -6.32 14.95 19.45
CA ALA A 270 -7.02 15.86 20.34
C ALA A 270 -7.02 15.39 21.79
N GLY A 271 -7.14 14.08 22.02
CA GLY A 271 -7.30 13.50 23.37
C GLY A 271 -8.44 14.19 24.12
N ASP A 272 -8.16 14.67 25.33
CA ASP A 272 -9.13 15.36 26.19
C ASP A 272 -9.70 16.65 25.59
N ARG A 273 -9.08 17.20 24.54
CA ARG A 273 -9.56 18.40 23.83
C ARG A 273 -10.64 18.08 22.79
N TRP A 274 -10.89 16.80 22.49
CA TRP A 274 -11.86 16.40 21.46
C TRP A 274 -13.25 17.00 21.62
N PRO A 275 -13.86 17.07 22.83
CA PRO A 275 -15.19 17.65 22.99
C PRO A 275 -15.31 19.09 22.47
N GLY A 276 -14.23 19.88 22.54
CA GLY A 276 -14.21 21.25 22.01
C GLY A 276 -14.07 21.34 20.49
N LEU A 277 -13.66 20.26 19.82
CA LEU A 277 -13.42 20.20 18.37
C LEU A 277 -14.50 19.42 17.60
N GLN A 278 -15.25 18.54 18.30
CA GLN A 278 -16.18 17.60 17.68
C GLN A 278 -17.18 18.29 16.74
N GLN A 279 -17.83 19.38 17.20
CA GLN A 279 -18.83 20.08 16.41
C GLN A 279 -18.23 20.64 15.11
N GLN A 280 -17.03 21.22 15.17
CA GLN A 280 -16.34 21.77 14.01
C GLN A 280 -15.96 20.67 13.01
N VAL A 281 -15.33 19.59 13.49
CA VAL A 281 -14.85 18.50 12.64
C VAL A 281 -16.02 17.77 11.97
N VAL A 282 -17.03 17.38 12.75
CA VAL A 282 -18.22 16.72 12.21
C VAL A 282 -18.97 17.67 11.26
N GLY A 283 -19.14 18.93 11.63
CA GLY A 283 -19.79 19.95 10.78
C GLY A 283 -19.10 20.10 9.42
N ARG A 284 -17.77 20.11 9.40
CA ARG A 284 -16.99 20.16 8.15
C ARG A 284 -17.16 18.90 7.31
N LEU A 285 -17.15 17.72 7.94
CA LEU A 285 -17.37 16.44 7.25
C LEU A 285 -18.76 16.33 6.63
N LYS A 286 -19.80 16.97 7.20
CA LYS A 286 -21.16 16.91 6.63
C LYS A 286 -21.25 17.44 5.19
N GLY A 287 -20.29 18.24 4.72
CA GLY A 287 -20.17 18.61 3.30
C GLY A 287 -19.86 17.42 2.37
N ARG A 288 -19.44 16.28 2.93
CA ARG A 288 -19.23 14.99 2.26
C ARG A 288 -19.95 13.90 3.10
N PRO A 289 -21.27 13.72 2.95
CA PRO A 289 -22.08 12.93 3.89
C PRO A 289 -21.56 11.51 4.13
N TRP A 290 -21.04 10.83 3.10
CA TRP A 290 -20.39 9.53 3.26
C TRP A 290 -19.25 9.55 4.29
N GLU A 291 -18.36 10.56 4.23
CA GLU A 291 -17.23 10.71 5.16
C GLU A 291 -17.72 10.98 6.59
N ALA A 292 -18.75 11.82 6.74
CA ALA A 292 -19.36 12.12 8.02
C ALA A 292 -19.98 10.88 8.67
N VAL A 293 -20.79 10.13 7.92
CA VAL A 293 -21.43 8.89 8.41
C VAL A 293 -20.36 7.85 8.77
N ALA A 294 -19.35 7.66 7.91
CA ALA A 294 -18.28 6.72 8.19
C ALA A 294 -17.49 7.10 9.46
N PHE A 295 -17.20 8.38 9.66
CA PHE A 295 -16.51 8.86 10.86
C PHE A 295 -17.35 8.70 12.12
N LEU A 296 -18.60 9.15 12.11
CA LEU A 296 -19.51 9.03 13.26
C LEU A 296 -19.72 7.56 13.66
N LEU A 297 -19.98 6.70 12.69
CA LEU A 297 -20.23 5.28 12.93
C LEU A 297 -18.97 4.53 13.38
N ARG A 298 -17.86 4.65 12.64
CA ARG A 298 -16.69 3.77 12.84
C ARG A 298 -15.68 4.33 13.83
N GLN A 299 -15.56 5.65 13.95
CA GLN A 299 -14.57 6.29 14.83
C GLN A 299 -15.16 6.71 16.17
N LEU A 300 -16.37 7.29 16.18
CA LEU A 300 -17.01 7.77 17.42
C LEU A 300 -18.01 6.77 18.01
N ALA A 301 -18.41 5.74 17.26
CA ALA A 301 -19.52 4.85 17.60
C ALA A 301 -20.83 5.60 17.90
N ASP A 302 -21.02 6.78 17.30
CA ASP A 302 -22.22 7.61 17.44
C ASP A 302 -23.23 7.24 16.35
N VAL A 303 -23.96 6.17 16.60
CA VAL A 303 -24.95 5.59 15.67
C VAL A 303 -26.09 6.57 15.41
N ASP A 304 -26.52 7.32 16.41
CA ASP A 304 -27.68 8.21 16.31
C ASP A 304 -27.39 9.40 15.41
N SER A 305 -26.24 10.07 15.60
CA SER A 305 -25.80 11.15 14.72
C SER A 305 -25.51 10.63 13.31
N ALA A 306 -24.90 9.45 13.18
CA ALA A 306 -24.66 8.84 11.87
C ALA A 306 -25.97 8.55 11.13
N TRP A 307 -26.99 8.05 11.83
CA TRP A 307 -28.34 7.80 11.30
C TRP A 307 -29.01 9.06 10.78
N GLN A 308 -28.94 10.16 11.54
CA GLN A 308 -29.49 11.46 11.14
C GLN A 308 -28.83 11.98 9.86
N VAL A 309 -27.49 12.01 9.81
CA VAL A 309 -26.76 12.51 8.64
C VAL A 309 -27.03 11.65 7.41
N ALA A 310 -27.10 10.33 7.58
CA ALA A 310 -27.42 9.43 6.47
C ALA A 310 -28.84 9.67 5.94
N HIS A 311 -29.83 9.87 6.81
CA HIS A 311 -31.21 10.15 6.40
C HIS A 311 -31.36 11.49 5.67
N GLU A 312 -30.66 12.54 6.13
CA GLU A 312 -30.66 13.87 5.51
C GLU A 312 -30.06 13.85 4.09
N HIS A 313 -29.18 12.88 3.80
CA HIS A 313 -28.40 12.79 2.56
C HIS A 313 -28.37 11.38 1.97
N ALA A 314 -29.52 10.72 1.90
CA ALA A 314 -29.62 9.29 1.62
C ALA A 314 -28.99 8.85 0.28
N ASP A 315 -29.04 9.72 -0.72
CA ASP A 315 -28.50 9.54 -2.08
C ASP A 315 -26.97 9.67 -2.15
N LEU A 316 -26.34 10.30 -1.16
CA LEU A 316 -24.89 10.52 -1.10
C LEU A 316 -24.17 9.50 -0.21
N VAL A 317 -24.91 8.54 0.36
CA VAL A 317 -24.38 7.45 1.18
C VAL A 317 -24.57 6.14 0.45
N GLY A 318 -23.47 5.44 0.15
CA GLY A 318 -23.50 4.17 -0.57
C GLY A 318 -24.16 3.02 0.21
N ALA A 319 -24.74 2.07 -0.53
CA ALA A 319 -25.45 0.91 0.01
C ALA A 319 -24.67 0.11 1.07
N GLY A 320 -23.35 -0.04 0.89
CA GLY A 320 -22.49 -0.73 1.86
C GLY A 320 -22.49 -0.05 3.23
N LEU A 321 -22.33 1.27 3.25
CA LEU A 321 -22.31 2.04 4.50
C LEU A 321 -23.70 2.10 5.15
N TRP A 322 -24.76 2.20 4.35
CA TRP A 322 -26.14 2.05 4.85
C TRP A 322 -26.38 0.70 5.50
N GLY A 323 -25.86 -0.38 4.90
CA GLY A 323 -25.97 -1.72 5.45
C GLY A 323 -25.23 -1.89 6.78
N GLU A 324 -24.05 -1.28 6.94
CA GLU A 324 -23.33 -1.26 8.23
C GLU A 324 -24.11 -0.45 9.29
N LEU A 325 -24.60 0.73 8.91
CA LEU A 325 -25.32 1.63 9.79
C LEU A 325 -26.65 1.02 10.28
N ALA A 326 -27.38 0.34 9.40
CA ALA A 326 -28.62 -0.35 9.77
C ALA A 326 -28.39 -1.49 10.77
N GLU A 327 -27.25 -2.20 10.70
CA GLU A 327 -26.93 -3.20 11.73
C GLU A 327 -26.72 -2.57 13.09
N ALA A 328 -25.94 -1.48 13.14
CA ALA A 328 -25.64 -0.79 14.37
C ALA A 328 -26.93 -0.19 14.97
N ARG A 329 -27.75 0.47 14.15
CA ARG A 329 -29.02 1.07 14.57
C ARG A 329 -30.03 0.01 15.03
N GLY A 330 -30.10 -1.14 14.36
CA GLY A 330 -31.06 -2.19 14.67
C GLY A 330 -30.90 -2.84 16.04
N LEU A 331 -29.77 -2.64 16.72
CA LEU A 331 -29.57 -3.11 18.09
C LEU A 331 -30.43 -2.34 19.11
N SER A 332 -30.71 -1.06 18.85
CA SER A 332 -31.54 -0.20 19.70
C SER A 332 -32.89 0.15 19.06
N HIS A 333 -32.97 0.22 17.73
CA HIS A 333 -34.15 0.59 16.95
C HIS A 333 -34.37 -0.41 15.80
N PRO A 334 -34.78 -1.66 16.12
CA PRO A 334 -34.96 -2.72 15.11
C PRO A 334 -36.04 -2.38 14.07
N ASP A 335 -37.06 -1.62 14.47
CA ASP A 335 -38.15 -1.12 13.63
C ASP A 335 -37.68 -0.08 12.60
N GLU A 336 -36.66 0.72 12.91
CA GLU A 336 -36.07 1.68 11.97
C GLU A 336 -35.07 1.01 11.00
N ALA A 337 -34.33 0.01 11.47
CA ALA A 337 -33.31 -0.67 10.67
C ALA A 337 -33.90 -1.61 9.60
N MET A 338 -34.99 -2.30 9.94
CA MET A 338 -35.62 -3.28 9.05
C MET A 338 -36.03 -2.69 7.68
N PRO A 339 -36.75 -1.54 7.61
CA PRO A 339 -37.14 -0.95 6.33
C PRO A 339 -35.96 -0.54 5.44
N VAL A 340 -34.85 -0.11 6.05
CA VAL A 340 -33.62 0.23 5.31
C VAL A 340 -33.02 -1.01 4.65
N LEU A 341 -32.93 -2.12 5.38
CA LEU A 341 -32.40 -3.38 4.82
C LEU A 341 -33.28 -3.95 3.71
N VAL A 342 -34.61 -3.83 3.84
CA VAL A 342 -35.58 -4.21 2.80
C VAL A 342 -35.38 -3.35 1.55
N ARG A 343 -35.23 -2.03 1.70
CA ARG A 343 -34.96 -1.12 0.57
C ARG A 343 -33.65 -1.47 -0.14
N LEU A 344 -32.57 -1.72 0.60
CA LEU A 344 -31.29 -2.13 0.01
C LEU A 344 -31.41 -3.47 -0.74
N ALA A 345 -32.23 -4.40 -0.25
CA ALA A 345 -32.50 -5.64 -0.96
C ALA A 345 -33.26 -5.39 -2.27
N ASP A 346 -34.28 -4.54 -2.26
CA ASP A 346 -35.01 -4.13 -3.48
C ASP A 346 -34.08 -3.46 -4.51
N ASP A 347 -33.24 -2.53 -4.06
CA ASP A 347 -32.26 -1.84 -4.91
C ASP A 347 -31.32 -2.84 -5.60
N GLU A 348 -30.82 -3.83 -4.85
CA GLU A 348 -29.95 -4.90 -5.37
C GLU A 348 -30.66 -5.77 -6.41
N LEU A 349 -31.98 -5.97 -6.27
CA LEU A 349 -32.80 -6.74 -7.21
C LEU A 349 -33.13 -6.00 -8.51
N ARG A 350 -32.77 -4.72 -8.66
CA ARG A 350 -32.83 -4.05 -9.97
C ARG A 350 -31.88 -4.69 -10.97
N GLU A 351 -30.73 -5.14 -10.50
CA GLU A 351 -29.76 -5.88 -11.29
C GLU A 351 -30.07 -7.38 -11.35
N THR A 352 -29.63 -8.04 -12.43
CA THR A 352 -29.81 -9.49 -12.59
C THR A 352 -28.50 -10.22 -12.40
N GLY A 353 -28.55 -11.35 -11.70
CA GLY A 353 -27.38 -12.23 -11.54
C GLY A 353 -27.32 -12.88 -10.18
N ALA A 354 -26.71 -14.06 -10.12
CA ALA A 354 -26.62 -14.85 -8.89
C ALA A 354 -25.86 -14.14 -7.75
N ARG A 355 -24.97 -13.20 -8.07
CA ARG A 355 -24.33 -12.34 -7.06
C ARG A 355 -25.34 -11.42 -6.37
N HIS A 356 -26.10 -10.65 -7.15
CA HIS A 356 -27.10 -9.71 -6.64
C HIS A 356 -28.18 -10.41 -5.83
N TYR A 357 -28.66 -11.57 -6.29
CA TYR A 357 -29.68 -12.34 -5.58
C TYR A 357 -29.22 -12.84 -4.21
N ARG A 358 -27.95 -13.26 -4.09
CA ARG A 358 -27.35 -13.65 -2.81
C ARG A 358 -27.22 -12.48 -1.85
N VAL A 359 -26.83 -11.31 -2.35
CA VAL A 359 -26.73 -10.08 -1.54
C VAL A 359 -28.11 -9.68 -1.02
N ALA A 360 -29.13 -9.65 -1.90
CA ALA A 360 -30.51 -9.35 -1.50
C ALA A 360 -31.06 -10.35 -0.47
N ALA A 361 -30.85 -11.64 -0.67
CA ALA A 361 -31.27 -12.67 0.29
C ALA A 361 -30.63 -12.46 1.68
N ASN A 362 -29.32 -12.18 1.72
CA ASN A 362 -28.62 -11.90 2.98
C ASN A 362 -29.14 -10.64 3.68
N LEU A 363 -29.47 -9.59 2.94
CA LEU A 363 -30.08 -8.36 3.49
C LEU A 363 -31.46 -8.65 4.10
N LEU A 364 -32.30 -9.45 3.44
CA LEU A 364 -33.62 -9.83 3.94
C LEU A 364 -33.55 -10.74 5.18
N VAL A 365 -32.57 -11.64 5.26
CA VAL A 365 -32.32 -12.44 6.48
C VAL A 365 -31.99 -11.54 7.67
N ARG A 366 -31.14 -10.54 7.44
CA ARG A 366 -30.78 -9.54 8.46
C ARG A 366 -31.99 -8.69 8.85
N ALA A 367 -32.80 -8.26 7.87
CA ALA A 367 -34.06 -7.56 8.11
C ALA A 367 -35.02 -8.40 8.97
N ARG A 368 -35.10 -9.71 8.72
CA ARG A 368 -35.96 -10.65 9.48
C ARG A 368 -35.58 -10.77 10.94
N ARG A 369 -34.29 -10.77 11.25
CA ARG A 369 -33.81 -10.73 12.63
C ARG A 369 -34.36 -9.51 13.38
N PHE A 370 -34.30 -8.33 12.75
CA PHE A 370 -34.81 -7.09 13.37
C PHE A 370 -36.34 -7.03 13.39
N ALA A 371 -37.01 -7.48 12.32
CA ALA A 371 -38.47 -7.58 12.28
C ALA A 371 -39.01 -8.47 13.43
N VAL A 372 -38.40 -9.63 13.66
CA VAL A 372 -38.78 -10.51 14.78
C VAL A 372 -38.54 -9.84 16.13
N ALA A 373 -37.41 -9.16 16.30
CA ALA A 373 -37.13 -8.40 17.53
C ALA A 373 -38.13 -7.27 17.78
N ALA A 374 -38.66 -6.67 16.72
CA ALA A 374 -39.71 -5.63 16.76
C ALA A 374 -41.15 -6.19 16.81
N GLY A 375 -41.34 -7.51 16.77
CA GLY A 375 -42.68 -8.13 16.70
C GLY A 375 -43.38 -8.02 15.34
N GLN A 376 -42.64 -7.69 14.28
CA GLN A 376 -43.11 -7.46 12.90
C GLN A 376 -42.67 -8.57 11.93
N GLY A 377 -42.39 -9.78 12.44
CA GLY A 377 -41.90 -10.89 11.62
C GLY A 377 -42.87 -11.27 10.48
N ASP A 378 -44.17 -11.31 10.76
CA ASP A 378 -45.21 -11.65 9.79
C ASP A 378 -45.34 -10.60 8.68
N ASP A 379 -45.16 -9.32 9.03
CA ASP A 379 -45.18 -8.20 8.08
C ASP A 379 -44.01 -8.30 7.10
N LEU A 380 -42.81 -8.61 7.58
CA LEU A 380 -41.66 -8.84 6.70
C LEU A 380 -41.86 -10.07 5.83
N ASP A 381 -42.37 -11.18 6.38
CA ASP A 381 -42.64 -12.38 5.61
C ASP A 381 -43.67 -12.10 4.48
N ALA A 382 -44.60 -11.16 4.67
CA ALA A 382 -45.50 -10.68 3.62
C ALA A 382 -44.77 -9.86 2.55
N VAL A 383 -43.86 -8.96 2.94
CA VAL A 383 -43.01 -8.19 2.00
C VAL A 383 -42.14 -9.12 1.15
N VAL A 384 -41.54 -10.15 1.76
CA VAL A 384 -40.74 -11.15 1.05
C VAL A 384 -41.59 -11.90 0.01
N ARG A 385 -42.83 -12.29 0.37
CA ARG A 385 -43.77 -12.92 -0.57
C ARG A 385 -44.11 -12.02 -1.74
N GLU A 386 -44.35 -10.74 -1.50
CA GLU A 386 -44.58 -9.75 -2.57
C GLU A 386 -43.37 -9.62 -3.50
N MET A 387 -42.15 -9.49 -2.94
CA MET A 387 -40.91 -9.45 -3.72
C MET A 387 -40.74 -10.71 -4.59
N ARG A 388 -41.10 -11.90 -4.07
CA ARG A 388 -41.07 -13.14 -4.85
C ARG A 388 -42.04 -13.10 -6.03
N GLU A 389 -43.27 -12.60 -5.84
CA GLU A 389 -44.26 -12.51 -6.92
C GLU A 389 -43.84 -11.50 -8.00
N VAL A 390 -43.35 -10.32 -7.60
CA VAL A 390 -42.80 -9.31 -8.53
C VAL A 390 -41.69 -9.91 -9.38
N HIS A 391 -40.84 -10.76 -8.79
CA HIS A 391 -39.72 -11.42 -9.45
C HIS A 391 -39.94 -12.90 -9.80
N ARG A 392 -41.19 -13.35 -9.97
CA ARG A 392 -41.54 -14.76 -10.20
C ARG A 392 -40.85 -15.42 -11.40
N ARG A 393 -40.47 -14.60 -12.41
CA ARG A 393 -39.78 -15.05 -13.63
C ARG A 393 -38.26 -15.22 -13.46
N ARG A 394 -37.73 -15.08 -12.24
CA ARG A 394 -36.29 -15.21 -11.94
C ARG A 394 -36.05 -16.47 -11.09
N PRO A 395 -35.97 -17.68 -11.69
CA PRO A 395 -35.89 -18.94 -10.93
C PRO A 395 -34.65 -19.02 -10.03
N ARG A 396 -33.53 -18.42 -10.46
CA ARG A 396 -32.32 -18.37 -9.62
C ARG A 396 -32.53 -17.53 -8.36
N LEU A 397 -33.27 -16.43 -8.42
CA LEU A 397 -33.60 -15.64 -7.23
C LEU A 397 -34.43 -16.46 -6.23
N GLN A 398 -35.44 -17.18 -6.72
CA GLN A 398 -36.28 -18.05 -5.88
C GLN A 398 -35.45 -19.12 -5.17
N GLN A 399 -34.46 -19.71 -5.86
CA GLN A 399 -33.53 -20.67 -5.27
C GLN A 399 -32.67 -20.04 -4.16
N GLU A 400 -32.14 -18.82 -4.35
CA GLU A 400 -31.35 -18.15 -3.32
C GLU A 400 -32.22 -17.78 -2.11
N PHE A 401 -33.47 -17.34 -2.32
CA PHE A 401 -34.40 -17.04 -1.21
C PHE A 401 -34.80 -18.30 -0.45
N ASP A 402 -35.05 -19.42 -1.15
CA ASP A 402 -35.31 -20.71 -0.53
C ASP A 402 -34.10 -21.20 0.28
N ALA A 403 -32.89 -21.09 -0.27
CA ALA A 403 -31.66 -21.45 0.41
C ALA A 403 -31.40 -20.59 1.67
N ALA A 404 -31.84 -19.33 1.65
CA ALA A 404 -31.78 -18.40 2.78
C ALA A 404 -32.91 -18.60 3.81
N GLY A 405 -33.86 -19.52 3.58
CA GLY A 405 -34.98 -19.79 4.49
C GLY A 405 -36.01 -18.66 4.57
N LEU A 406 -36.12 -17.85 3.51
CA LEU A 406 -37.08 -16.74 3.43
C LEU A 406 -38.50 -17.25 3.09
N ALA A 407 -39.52 -16.62 3.66
CA ALA A 407 -40.93 -17.00 3.51
C ALA A 407 -41.33 -17.20 2.04
N ARG A 408 -42.20 -18.18 1.80
CA ARG A 408 -42.72 -18.55 0.48
C ARG A 408 -44.03 -17.88 0.15
#